data_AF-A0A178ZFN9-F1
#
_entry.id   AF-A0A178ZFN9-F1
#
_cell.length_a   1.000
_cell.length_b   1.000
_cell.length_c   1.000
_cell.angle_alpha   90.00
_cell.angle_beta   90.00
_cell.angle_gamma   90.00
#
_symmetry.space_group_name_H-M   'P 1'
#
loop_
_entity.id
_entity.type
_entity.pdbx_description
1 polymer ?
#
loop_
_entity_poly.entity_id
_entity_poly.type
_entity_poly.pdbx_seq_one_letter_code
_entity_poly.pdbx_strand_id
1 'polypeptide(L)'
;MVVFQNKIIYMPSVPPFSRSEKVGDYVLQCKPVGWVEHDLKAADGTAIKILEGSVGASAESEVDDHIVVLYFQGNASSLPPRLPYLSSVLKSLLQQETRKKYTIVALSYRGFWKSKGSPSQSGIELDAEAALEWVRNRYNHDRTKFVVWGQSIGAGVATVSLANLLRHGNANLRRFSGLLLETPFVDLRAILIALYPQKFLPYRYLAPFLRSTWDSKTALHQIGRSKSKMRVLILEAGNDEIVPSGQAAILEQVCRKEDLEVDRKTVAGALHTEVMVKAQGRNHIVRFLQSF
;
A
#
# COMPACT_ATOMS: atom_id res chain seq x y z
N MET A 1 11.87 -15.72 19.81
CA MET A 1 10.83 -14.98 19.06
C MET A 1 11.17 -13.51 18.85
N VAL A 2 11.63 -12.76 19.87
CA VAL A 2 11.98 -11.32 19.75
C VAL A 2 13.08 -11.02 18.72
N VAL A 3 14.14 -11.86 18.67
CA VAL A 3 15.27 -11.69 17.73
C VAL A 3 14.87 -11.96 16.26
N PHE A 4 13.88 -12.84 16.04
CA PHE A 4 13.44 -13.24 14.70
C PHE A 4 12.16 -12.55 14.25
N GLN A 5 11.68 -11.52 14.97
CA GLN A 5 10.43 -10.83 14.64
C GLN A 5 10.32 -10.43 13.19
N ASN A 6 11.36 -9.80 12.64
CA ASN A 6 11.34 -9.35 11.25
C ASN A 6 11.20 -10.51 10.26
N LYS A 7 11.74 -11.71 10.57
CA LYS A 7 11.58 -12.91 9.73
C LYS A 7 10.18 -13.52 9.81
N ILE A 8 9.45 -13.26 10.90
CA ILE A 8 8.06 -13.71 11.10
C ILE A 8 7.11 -12.71 10.45
N ILE A 9 7.37 -11.41 10.61
CA ILE A 9 6.53 -10.35 10.08
C ILE A 9 6.70 -10.26 8.57
N TYR A 10 7.94 -10.23 8.08
CA TYR A 10 8.26 -10.09 6.66
C TYR A 10 8.81 -11.41 6.12
N MET A 11 8.11 -11.99 5.16
CA MET A 11 8.39 -13.31 4.59
C MET A 11 8.73 -13.18 3.10
N PRO A 12 9.88 -12.57 2.75
CA PRO A 12 10.20 -12.28 1.36
C PRO A 12 10.42 -13.51 0.48
N SER A 13 10.71 -14.66 1.09
CA SER A 13 10.94 -15.94 0.40
C SER A 13 9.73 -16.89 0.48
N VAL A 14 8.55 -16.38 0.85
CA VAL A 14 7.30 -17.14 0.89
C VAL A 14 6.36 -16.56 -0.16
N PRO A 15 5.81 -17.37 -1.10
CA PRO A 15 6.12 -18.78 -1.32
C PRO A 15 7.57 -18.98 -1.75
N PRO A 16 8.12 -20.21 -1.65
CA PRO A 16 9.47 -20.51 -2.14
C PRO A 16 9.68 -20.00 -3.56
N PHE A 17 10.88 -19.51 -3.85
CA PHE A 17 11.27 -18.90 -5.14
C PHE A 17 10.56 -17.60 -5.51
N SER A 18 9.76 -17.00 -4.62
CA SER A 18 9.13 -15.68 -4.84
C SER A 18 10.11 -14.61 -5.31
N ARG A 19 11.37 -14.62 -4.84
CA ARG A 19 12.40 -13.64 -5.22
C ARG A 19 12.93 -13.83 -6.65
N SER A 20 12.70 -14.99 -7.25
CA SER A 20 13.15 -15.35 -8.60
C SER A 20 12.11 -15.07 -9.68
N GLU A 21 10.89 -14.72 -9.30
CA GLU A 21 9.80 -14.34 -10.21
C GLU A 21 10.22 -13.21 -11.16
N LYS A 22 9.86 -13.31 -12.44
CA LYS A 22 10.20 -12.30 -13.45
C LYS A 22 8.94 -11.59 -13.91
N VAL A 23 9.04 -10.28 -14.16
CA VAL A 23 7.96 -9.50 -14.78
C VAL A 23 7.51 -10.12 -16.10
N GLY A 24 8.46 -10.66 -16.88
CA GLY A 24 8.23 -11.34 -18.16
C GLY A 24 7.20 -12.47 -18.10
N ASP A 25 7.14 -13.19 -16.97
CA ASP A 25 6.27 -14.35 -16.79
C ASP A 25 4.78 -13.95 -16.73
N TYR A 26 4.49 -12.68 -16.44
CA TYR A 26 3.14 -12.15 -16.23
C TYR A 26 2.68 -11.19 -17.34
N VAL A 27 3.52 -10.87 -18.33
CA VAL A 27 3.25 -9.82 -19.35
C VAL A 27 1.94 -10.05 -20.09
N LEU A 28 1.64 -11.29 -20.48
CA LEU A 28 0.41 -11.61 -21.22
C LEU A 28 -0.85 -11.30 -20.41
N GLN A 29 -0.83 -11.59 -19.11
CA GLN A 29 -1.94 -11.28 -18.20
C GLN A 29 -2.05 -9.78 -17.91
N CYS A 30 -0.94 -9.03 -18.03
CA CYS A 30 -0.91 -7.58 -17.78
C CYS A 30 -1.44 -6.75 -18.96
N LYS A 31 -1.31 -7.21 -20.21
CA LYS A 31 -1.72 -6.46 -21.42
C LYS A 31 -3.14 -5.87 -21.31
N PRO A 32 -3.36 -4.61 -21.72
CA PRO A 32 -2.43 -3.71 -22.41
C PRO A 32 -1.48 -2.93 -21.48
N VAL A 33 -1.48 -3.19 -20.17
CA VAL A 33 -0.59 -2.50 -19.22
C VAL A 33 0.85 -2.99 -19.40
N GLY A 34 1.77 -2.06 -19.63
CA GLY A 34 3.21 -2.30 -19.61
C GLY A 34 3.79 -2.00 -18.23
N TRP A 35 4.71 -2.85 -17.77
CA TRP A 35 5.41 -2.67 -16.50
C TRP A 35 6.91 -2.47 -16.76
N VAL A 36 7.45 -1.37 -16.24
CA VAL A 36 8.85 -0.98 -16.37
C VAL A 36 9.54 -1.09 -15.01
N GLU A 37 10.70 -1.73 -14.98
CA GLU A 37 11.53 -1.86 -13.78
C GLU A 37 12.46 -0.65 -13.63
N HIS A 38 12.50 -0.07 -12.43
CA HIS A 38 13.45 0.99 -12.09
C HIS A 38 14.25 0.62 -10.84
N ASP A 39 15.49 1.12 -10.84
CA ASP A 39 16.38 1.10 -9.68
C ASP A 39 16.23 2.39 -8.88
N LEU A 40 16.19 2.22 -7.57
CA LEU A 40 16.14 3.31 -6.61
C LEU A 40 17.10 2.98 -5.45
N LYS A 41 17.59 4.01 -4.76
CA LYS A 41 18.40 3.86 -3.55
C LYS A 41 17.66 4.52 -2.40
N ALA A 42 17.49 3.79 -1.29
CA ALA A 42 17.05 4.38 -0.03
C ALA A 42 18.13 5.30 0.54
N ALA A 43 17.77 6.15 1.51
CA ALA A 43 18.68 7.12 2.12
C ALA A 43 19.92 6.49 2.78
N ASP A 44 19.83 5.22 3.20
CA ASP A 44 20.95 4.44 3.74
C ASP A 44 21.79 3.73 2.66
N GLY A 45 21.53 4.02 1.38
CA GLY A 45 22.22 3.44 0.23
C GLY A 45 21.70 2.07 -0.21
N THR A 46 20.69 1.51 0.47
CA THR A 46 20.11 0.21 0.09
C THR A 46 19.49 0.27 -1.30
N ALA A 47 19.93 -0.61 -2.20
CA ALA A 47 19.34 -0.72 -3.54
C ALA A 47 17.97 -1.40 -3.48
N ILE A 48 16.96 -0.70 -3.97
CA ILE A 48 15.56 -1.12 -4.01
C ILE A 48 15.02 -1.04 -5.43
N LYS A 49 14.00 -1.84 -5.70
CA LYS A 49 13.34 -1.91 -7.00
C LYS A 49 11.92 -1.40 -6.91
N ILE A 50 11.49 -0.72 -7.95
CA ILE A 50 10.09 -0.33 -8.15
C ILE A 50 9.64 -0.76 -9.55
N LEU A 51 8.34 -0.98 -9.70
CA LEU A 51 7.71 -1.30 -10.99
C LEU A 51 6.69 -0.22 -11.34
N GLU A 52 6.89 0.44 -12.48
CA GLU A 52 5.99 1.44 -13.02
C GLU A 52 5.05 0.80 -14.06
N GLY A 53 3.76 0.74 -13.75
CA GLY A 53 2.70 0.20 -14.58
C GLY A 53 1.85 1.30 -15.18
N SER A 54 1.75 1.34 -16.50
CA SER A 54 0.86 2.24 -17.21
C SER A 54 0.39 1.62 -18.53
N VAL A 55 -0.66 2.19 -19.09
CA VAL A 55 -1.10 1.87 -20.45
C VAL A 55 -0.41 2.87 -21.36
N GLY A 56 0.02 2.42 -22.55
CA GLY A 56 0.77 3.23 -23.52
C GLY A 56 0.21 4.64 -23.70
N ALA A 57 1.10 5.59 -23.97
CA ALA A 57 0.80 7.03 -23.91
C ALA A 57 -0.36 7.43 -24.84
N SER A 58 -1.50 7.84 -24.25
CA SER A 58 -2.37 8.84 -24.87
C SER A 58 -1.56 10.12 -25.07
N ALA A 59 -1.81 10.86 -26.15
CA ALA A 59 -1.15 12.15 -26.37
C ALA A 59 -1.38 13.05 -25.15
N GLU A 60 -0.34 13.72 -24.65
CA GLU A 60 -0.43 14.57 -23.43
C GLU A 60 -1.51 15.65 -23.55
N SER A 61 -1.84 16.09 -24.78
CA SER A 61 -2.92 17.02 -25.09
C SER A 61 -4.34 16.50 -24.81
N GLU A 62 -4.51 15.19 -24.61
CA GLU A 62 -5.82 14.56 -24.39
C GLU A 62 -6.14 14.32 -22.90
N VAL A 63 -5.13 14.44 -22.03
CA VAL A 63 -5.23 14.12 -20.61
C VAL A 63 -5.52 15.37 -19.79
N ASP A 64 -6.62 15.31 -19.06
CA ASP A 64 -6.97 16.23 -18.00
C ASP A 64 -6.11 15.99 -16.76
N ASP A 65 -6.38 14.96 -15.97
CA ASP A 65 -5.63 14.72 -14.73
C ASP A 65 -4.79 13.45 -14.79
N HIS A 66 -3.64 13.47 -14.11
CA HIS A 66 -2.78 12.29 -13.96
C HIS A 66 -2.86 11.76 -12.53
N ILE A 67 -3.49 10.60 -12.37
CA ILE A 67 -3.57 9.92 -11.08
C ILE A 67 -2.41 8.93 -10.97
N VAL A 68 -1.48 9.21 -10.06
CA VAL A 68 -0.33 8.35 -9.78
C VAL A 68 -0.55 7.65 -8.45
N VAL A 69 -0.63 6.33 -8.50
CA VAL A 69 -0.85 5.48 -7.33
C VAL A 69 0.48 4.86 -6.90
N LEU A 70 0.95 5.16 -5.70
CA LEU A 70 2.07 4.45 -5.09
C LEU A 70 1.53 3.25 -4.30
N TYR A 71 1.83 2.04 -4.77
CA TYR A 71 1.38 0.78 -4.19
C TYR A 71 2.45 0.14 -3.28
N PHE A 72 1.99 -0.28 -2.11
CA PHE A 72 2.75 -0.93 -1.05
C PHE A 72 2.19 -2.34 -0.81
N GLN A 73 3.00 -3.35 -1.15
CA GLN A 73 2.61 -4.74 -1.06
C GLN A 73 2.49 -5.25 0.39
N GLY A 74 1.84 -6.41 0.54
CA GLY A 74 1.81 -7.14 1.81
C GLY A 74 3.19 -7.71 2.22
N ASN A 75 3.16 -8.55 3.24
CA ASN A 75 4.35 -9.03 3.93
C ASN A 75 5.00 -10.28 3.33
N ALA A 76 4.40 -10.87 2.31
CA ALA A 76 4.86 -12.07 1.65
C ALA A 76 4.73 -11.94 0.13
N SER A 77 5.37 -12.84 -0.60
CA SER A 77 5.48 -12.88 -2.05
C SER A 77 6.19 -11.64 -2.62
N SER A 78 6.46 -11.63 -3.92
CA SER A 78 7.10 -10.52 -4.64
C SER A 78 6.07 -9.71 -5.44
N LEU A 79 6.51 -8.63 -6.08
CA LEU A 79 5.66 -7.85 -6.96
C LEU A 79 5.19 -8.57 -8.24
N PRO A 80 5.99 -9.37 -8.97
CA PRO A 80 5.55 -9.90 -10.27
C PRO A 80 4.22 -10.68 -10.23
N PRO A 81 3.96 -11.58 -9.26
CA PRO A 81 2.66 -12.24 -9.11
C PRO A 81 1.46 -11.31 -8.89
N ARG A 82 1.70 -10.05 -8.47
CA ARG A 82 0.64 -9.06 -8.19
C ARG A 82 0.29 -8.21 -9.41
N LEU A 83 1.18 -8.15 -10.39
CA LEU A 83 1.02 -7.30 -11.58
C LEU A 83 -0.26 -7.60 -12.35
N PRO A 84 -0.71 -8.86 -12.54
CA PRO A 84 -1.99 -9.13 -13.20
C PRO A 84 -3.18 -8.45 -12.52
N TYR A 85 -3.21 -8.43 -11.18
CA TYR A 85 -4.30 -7.83 -10.42
C TYR A 85 -4.25 -6.30 -10.44
N LEU A 86 -3.06 -5.70 -10.30
CA LEU A 86 -2.86 -4.26 -10.46
C LEU A 86 -3.20 -3.80 -11.88
N SER A 87 -2.81 -4.59 -12.88
CA SER A 87 -3.19 -4.37 -14.28
C SER A 87 -4.69 -4.49 -14.49
N SER A 88 -5.40 -5.38 -13.79
CA SER A 88 -6.86 -5.48 -13.86
C SER A 88 -7.56 -4.19 -13.40
N VAL A 89 -7.02 -3.52 -12.37
CA VAL A 89 -7.49 -2.20 -11.94
C VAL A 89 -7.30 -1.16 -13.04
N LEU A 90 -6.08 -1.05 -13.59
CA LEU A 90 -5.78 -0.12 -14.69
C LEU A 90 -6.64 -0.38 -15.94
N LYS A 91 -6.85 -1.65 -16.31
CA LYS A 91 -7.76 -2.04 -17.40
C LYS A 91 -9.19 -1.58 -17.17
N SER A 92 -9.67 -1.72 -15.94
CA SER A 92 -11.02 -1.30 -15.56
C SER A 92 -11.15 0.23 -15.63
N LEU A 93 -10.09 0.97 -15.28
CA LEU A 93 -10.03 2.43 -15.40
C LEU A 93 -10.05 2.90 -16.86
N LEU A 94 -9.37 2.18 -17.77
CA LEU A 94 -9.35 2.49 -19.20
C LEU A 94 -10.70 2.33 -19.89
N GLN A 95 -11.49 1.33 -19.48
CA GLN A 95 -12.80 1.05 -20.08
C GLN A 95 -13.82 2.15 -19.80
N GLN A 96 -13.51 3.03 -18.84
CA GLN A 96 -14.34 4.15 -18.47
C GLN A 96 -13.76 5.37 -19.20
N GLU A 97 -14.49 5.92 -20.17
CA GLU A 97 -14.07 7.11 -20.94
C GLU A 97 -13.86 8.31 -20.02
N THR A 98 -12.66 8.39 -19.45
CA THR A 98 -12.20 9.48 -18.61
C THR A 98 -11.00 10.08 -19.30
N ARG A 99 -10.95 11.41 -19.42
CA ARG A 99 -9.75 12.14 -19.85
C ARG A 99 -8.64 12.07 -18.79
N LYS A 100 -8.49 10.95 -18.08
CA LYS A 100 -7.56 10.79 -16.97
C LYS A 100 -6.52 9.74 -17.32
N LYS A 101 -5.27 10.03 -16.99
CA LYS A 101 -4.16 9.07 -17.08
C LYS A 101 -3.99 8.43 -15.71
N TYR A 102 -3.76 7.12 -15.70
CA TYR A 102 -3.51 6.38 -14.46
C TYR A 102 -2.18 5.66 -14.56
N THR A 103 -1.37 5.81 -13.52
CA THR A 103 -0.11 5.09 -13.36
C THR A 103 -0.08 4.44 -11.98
N ILE A 104 0.33 3.17 -11.90
CA ILE A 104 0.62 2.50 -10.64
C ILE A 104 2.13 2.33 -10.54
N VAL A 105 2.73 2.80 -9.45
CA VAL A 105 4.13 2.57 -9.10
C VAL A 105 4.15 1.65 -7.90
N ALA A 106 4.70 0.46 -8.02
CA ALA A 106 4.73 -0.53 -6.95
C ALA A 106 6.13 -0.66 -6.36
N LEU A 107 6.26 -0.48 -5.04
CA LEU A 107 7.54 -0.61 -4.33
C LEU A 107 7.80 -2.07 -3.94
N SER A 108 8.99 -2.58 -4.27
CA SER A 108 9.55 -3.79 -3.67
C SER A 108 10.46 -3.41 -2.53
N TYR A 109 10.02 -3.67 -1.30
CA TYR A 109 10.80 -3.40 -0.08
C TYR A 109 12.17 -4.07 -0.10
N ARG A 110 13.12 -3.52 0.67
CA ARG A 110 14.39 -4.19 0.94
C ARG A 110 14.17 -5.64 1.39
N GLY A 111 14.99 -6.53 0.85
CA GLY A 111 14.86 -7.95 1.09
C GLY A 111 13.68 -8.64 0.40
N PHE A 112 12.83 -7.96 -0.39
CA PHE A 112 11.85 -8.57 -1.30
C PHE A 112 12.32 -8.52 -2.76
N TRP A 113 11.82 -9.47 -3.57
CA TRP A 113 12.12 -9.58 -5.00
C TRP A 113 13.61 -9.38 -5.32
N LYS A 114 13.94 -8.41 -6.17
CA LYS A 114 15.30 -8.03 -6.57
C LYS A 114 15.94 -6.98 -5.65
N SER A 115 15.18 -6.38 -4.73
CA SER A 115 15.71 -5.42 -3.74
C SER A 115 16.69 -6.11 -2.78
N LYS A 116 17.74 -5.38 -2.40
CA LYS A 116 18.82 -5.82 -1.50
C LYS A 116 18.45 -5.56 -0.04
N GLY A 117 19.33 -5.94 0.89
CA GLY A 117 19.14 -5.72 2.32
C GLY A 117 18.20 -6.74 2.99
N SER A 118 17.86 -6.45 4.24
CA SER A 118 16.93 -7.26 5.06
C SER A 118 15.78 -6.39 5.57
N PRO A 119 14.54 -6.90 5.60
CA PRO A 119 13.39 -6.10 5.99
C PRO A 119 13.37 -5.80 7.50
N SER A 120 13.05 -4.56 7.83
CA SER A 120 12.70 -4.06 9.16
C SER A 120 11.74 -2.89 8.96
N GLN A 121 10.92 -2.53 9.95
CA GLN A 121 10.07 -1.33 9.81
C GLN A 121 10.91 -0.08 9.50
N SER A 122 11.98 0.18 10.28
CA SER A 122 12.85 1.34 10.05
C SER A 122 13.45 1.37 8.63
N GLY A 123 13.84 0.23 8.09
CA GLY A 123 14.36 0.15 6.73
C GLY A 123 13.27 0.33 5.67
N ILE A 124 12.10 -0.29 5.86
CA ILE A 124 10.97 -0.14 4.94
C ILE A 124 10.45 1.29 4.94
N GLU A 125 10.49 2.00 6.07
CA GLU A 125 10.19 3.43 6.13
C GLU A 125 11.12 4.24 5.22
N LEU A 126 12.43 3.95 5.20
CA LEU A 126 13.38 4.59 4.28
C LEU A 126 13.11 4.23 2.81
N ASP A 127 12.74 2.98 2.53
CA ASP A 127 12.41 2.54 1.17
C ASP A 127 11.15 3.26 0.65
N ALA A 128 10.14 3.39 1.52
CA ALA A 128 8.89 4.06 1.21
C ALA A 128 9.07 5.57 1.04
N GLU A 129 9.92 6.21 1.85
CA GLU A 129 10.29 7.61 1.69
C GLU A 129 10.96 7.86 0.33
N ALA A 130 11.94 7.02 -0.05
CA ALA A 130 12.58 7.11 -1.35
C ALA A 130 11.58 6.91 -2.51
N ALA A 131 10.60 6.02 -2.35
CA ALA A 131 9.57 5.80 -3.37
C ALA A 131 8.59 6.98 -3.48
N LEU A 132 8.19 7.58 -2.34
CA LEU A 132 7.36 8.79 -2.28
C LEU A 132 8.07 9.97 -2.96
N GLU A 133 9.37 10.13 -2.72
CA GLU A 133 10.17 11.15 -3.40
C GLU A 133 10.29 10.87 -4.90
N TRP A 134 10.55 9.62 -5.29
CA TRP A 134 10.69 9.23 -6.69
C TRP A 134 9.42 9.53 -7.49
N VAL A 135 8.24 9.14 -7.00
CA VAL A 135 6.97 9.42 -7.72
C VAL A 135 6.70 10.92 -7.80
N ARG A 136 7.00 11.68 -6.74
CA ARG A 136 6.82 13.13 -6.73
C ARG A 136 7.71 13.80 -7.76
N ASN A 137 8.98 13.43 -7.82
CA ASN A 137 9.94 14.02 -8.75
C ASN A 137 9.64 13.63 -10.20
N ARG A 138 9.24 12.37 -10.44
CA ARG A 138 8.94 11.87 -11.79
C ARG A 138 7.66 12.45 -12.38
N TYR A 139 6.64 12.72 -11.57
CA TYR A 139 5.34 13.23 -12.03
C TYR A 139 5.00 14.60 -11.43
N ASN A 140 5.99 15.47 -11.28
CA ASN A 140 5.84 16.80 -10.68
C ASN A 140 5.13 17.80 -11.61
N HIS A 141 3.86 17.54 -11.91
CA HIS A 141 3.00 18.41 -12.70
C HIS A 141 1.79 18.84 -11.86
N ASP A 142 1.23 20.02 -12.13
CA ASP A 142 0.18 20.60 -11.30
C ASP A 142 -1.13 19.80 -11.31
N ARG A 143 -1.37 19.07 -12.41
CA ARG A 143 -2.54 18.19 -12.59
C ARG A 143 -2.31 16.76 -12.07
N THR A 144 -1.17 16.50 -11.44
CA THR A 144 -0.90 15.18 -10.84
C THR A 144 -1.54 15.07 -9.47
N LYS A 145 -2.33 14.01 -9.27
CA LYS A 145 -2.86 13.62 -7.97
C LYS A 145 -2.17 12.34 -7.51
N PHE A 146 -1.50 12.40 -6.36
CA PHE A 146 -0.85 11.23 -5.78
C PHE A 146 -1.81 10.50 -4.84
N VAL A 147 -1.98 9.20 -5.03
CA VAL A 147 -2.73 8.33 -4.13
C VAL A 147 -1.76 7.28 -3.58
N VAL A 148 -1.82 7.00 -2.29
CA VAL A 148 -1.02 5.91 -1.70
C VAL A 148 -1.94 4.73 -1.42
N TRP A 149 -1.58 3.55 -1.91
CA TRP A 149 -2.33 2.32 -1.70
C TRP A 149 -1.47 1.31 -0.96
N GLY A 150 -1.95 0.81 0.17
CA GLY A 150 -1.33 -0.29 0.88
C GLY A 150 -2.25 -1.49 1.07
N GLN A 151 -1.70 -2.69 0.93
CA GLN A 151 -2.38 -3.96 1.21
C GLN A 151 -1.79 -4.62 2.46
N SER A 152 -2.63 -4.99 3.44
CA SER A 152 -2.20 -5.68 4.67
C SER A 152 -1.09 -4.90 5.39
N ILE A 153 0.09 -5.48 5.62
CA ILE A 153 1.27 -4.74 6.14
C ILE A 153 1.56 -3.47 5.32
N GLY A 154 1.37 -3.51 4.00
CA GLY A 154 1.50 -2.37 3.13
C GLY A 154 0.54 -1.22 3.48
N ALA A 155 -0.62 -1.48 4.09
CA ALA A 155 -1.53 -0.44 4.59
C ALA A 155 -0.93 0.33 5.77
N GLY A 156 -0.21 -0.40 6.65
CA GLY A 156 0.61 0.19 7.70
C GLY A 156 1.75 1.03 7.13
N VAL A 157 2.48 0.50 6.13
CA VAL A 157 3.55 1.24 5.42
C VAL A 157 2.99 2.51 4.79
N ALA A 158 1.88 2.42 4.04
CA ALA A 158 1.22 3.55 3.39
C ALA A 158 0.90 4.67 4.38
N THR A 159 0.27 4.33 5.50
CA THR A 159 -0.21 5.30 6.49
C THR A 159 0.97 5.92 7.24
N VAL A 160 1.89 5.09 7.75
CA VAL A 160 3.05 5.57 8.53
C VAL A 160 3.99 6.40 7.67
N SER A 161 4.27 5.99 6.43
CA SER A 161 5.15 6.74 5.54
C SER A 161 4.56 8.09 5.13
N LEU A 162 3.24 8.19 4.91
CA LEU A 162 2.57 9.48 4.71
C LEU A 162 2.67 10.38 5.94
N ALA A 163 2.46 9.83 7.14
CA ALA A 163 2.61 10.58 8.38
C ALA A 163 4.06 11.05 8.59
N ASN A 164 5.05 10.23 8.22
CA ASN A 164 6.47 10.59 8.32
C ASN A 164 6.86 11.77 7.44
N LEU A 165 6.15 12.04 6.33
CA LEU A 165 6.39 13.24 5.51
C LEU A 165 6.19 14.55 6.30
N LEU A 166 5.40 14.52 7.38
CA LEU A 166 5.19 15.66 8.26
C LEU A 166 6.47 16.10 8.97
N ARG A 167 7.45 15.20 9.15
CA ARG A 167 8.78 15.51 9.70
C ARG A 167 9.54 16.50 8.80
N HIS A 168 9.24 16.53 7.51
CA HIS A 168 9.81 17.43 6.51
C HIS A 168 8.87 18.60 6.16
N GLY A 169 7.84 18.82 6.98
CA GLY A 169 6.87 19.90 6.83
C GLY A 169 5.58 19.50 6.11
N ASN A 170 4.50 20.23 6.43
CA ASN A 170 3.14 19.93 5.95
C ASN A 170 2.98 20.03 4.43
N ALA A 171 3.82 20.81 3.75
CA ALA A 171 3.75 21.01 2.30
C ALA A 171 3.92 19.70 1.51
N ASN A 172 4.74 18.77 2.01
CA ASN A 172 4.97 17.49 1.36
C ASN A 172 3.71 16.62 1.37
N LEU A 173 3.00 16.56 2.51
CA LEU A 173 1.75 15.82 2.62
C LEU A 173 0.64 16.43 1.74
N ARG A 174 0.64 17.75 1.52
CA ARG A 174 -0.39 18.42 0.70
C ARG A 174 -0.44 17.91 -0.75
N ARG A 175 0.66 17.39 -1.30
CA ARG A 175 0.70 16.78 -2.64
C ARG A 175 -0.08 15.46 -2.73
N PHE A 176 -0.28 14.74 -1.62
CA PHE A 176 -0.98 13.45 -1.60
C PHE A 176 -2.48 13.64 -1.42
N SER A 177 -3.26 13.20 -2.40
CA SER A 177 -4.71 13.44 -2.49
C SER A 177 -5.53 12.38 -1.77
N GLY A 178 -5.05 11.14 -1.71
CA GLY A 178 -5.81 10.07 -1.06
C GLY A 178 -4.98 8.90 -0.56
N LEU A 179 -5.63 8.10 0.28
CA LEU A 179 -5.09 6.91 0.91
C LEU A 179 -6.05 5.73 0.71
N LEU A 180 -5.56 4.63 0.16
CA LEU A 180 -6.31 3.40 -0.06
C LEU A 180 -5.73 2.30 0.84
N LEU A 181 -6.54 1.83 1.79
CA LEU A 181 -6.17 0.83 2.78
C LEU A 181 -6.94 -0.46 2.51
N GLU A 182 -6.25 -1.45 1.94
CA GLU A 182 -6.79 -2.78 1.67
C GLU A 182 -6.39 -3.75 2.79
N THR A 183 -7.37 -4.44 3.36
CA THR A 183 -7.28 -5.31 4.54
C THR A 183 -6.39 -4.73 5.66
N PRO A 184 -6.65 -3.48 6.10
CA PRO A 184 -5.79 -2.82 7.07
C PRO A 184 -6.04 -3.29 8.50
N PHE A 185 -5.06 -3.01 9.35
CA PHE A 185 -5.13 -3.26 10.79
C PHE A 185 -4.73 -2.01 11.57
N VAL A 186 -5.12 -1.94 12.85
CA VAL A 186 -4.82 -0.80 13.72
C VAL A 186 -3.32 -0.69 13.96
N ASP A 187 -2.73 -1.76 14.48
CA ASP A 187 -1.30 -1.94 14.66
C ASP A 187 -0.97 -3.44 14.80
N LEU A 188 0.31 -3.80 14.72
CA LEU A 188 0.76 -5.19 14.87
C LEU A 188 0.51 -5.76 16.28
N ARG A 189 0.38 -4.90 17.29
CA ARG A 189 0.06 -5.34 18.66
C ARG A 189 -1.38 -5.85 18.74
N ALA A 190 -2.33 -5.18 18.08
CA ALA A 190 -3.73 -5.58 18.00
C ALA A 190 -3.85 -6.93 17.28
N ILE A 191 -3.11 -7.12 16.18
CA ILE A 191 -3.02 -8.41 15.48
C ILE A 191 -2.45 -9.50 16.40
N LEU A 192 -1.34 -9.24 17.09
CA LEU A 192 -0.73 -10.19 18.01
C LEU A 192 -1.69 -10.62 19.14
N ILE A 193 -2.41 -9.67 19.74
CA ILE A 193 -3.38 -9.95 20.82
C ILE A 193 -4.54 -10.78 20.31
N ALA A 194 -5.03 -10.49 19.10
CA ALA A 194 -6.17 -11.20 18.53
C ALA A 194 -5.82 -12.61 18.05
N LEU A 195 -4.61 -12.84 17.53
CA LEU A 195 -4.13 -14.17 17.15
C LEU A 195 -3.79 -15.06 18.36
N TYR A 196 -3.39 -14.45 19.49
CA TYR A 196 -3.03 -15.18 20.72
C TYR A 196 -3.84 -14.71 21.94
N PRO A 197 -5.19 -14.91 21.95
CA PRO A 197 -6.10 -14.41 22.98
C PRO A 197 -6.01 -15.19 24.30
N GLN A 198 -5.23 -16.27 24.38
CA GLN A 198 -5.07 -17.11 25.58
C GLN A 198 -4.15 -16.46 26.62
N LYS A 199 -4.66 -16.21 27.85
CA LYS A 199 -3.94 -15.42 28.88
C LYS A 199 -2.69 -16.09 29.43
N PHE A 200 -2.63 -17.40 29.29
CA PHE A 200 -1.51 -18.23 29.72
C PHE A 200 -0.37 -18.28 28.70
N LEU A 201 -0.58 -17.83 27.45
CA LEU A 201 0.50 -17.76 26.46
C LEU A 201 1.31 -16.47 26.63
N PRO A 202 2.65 -16.53 26.51
CA PRO A 202 3.51 -15.37 26.74
C PRO A 202 3.39 -14.31 25.63
N TYR A 203 2.83 -14.66 24.48
CA TYR A 203 2.90 -13.87 23.24
C TYR A 203 2.32 -12.46 23.37
N ARG A 204 1.17 -12.30 24.03
CA ARG A 204 0.57 -10.97 24.26
C ARG A 204 1.48 -10.02 25.05
N TYR A 205 2.29 -10.56 25.95
CA TYR A 205 3.13 -9.79 26.87
C TYR A 205 4.45 -9.39 26.21
N LEU A 206 4.72 -9.90 25.00
CA LEU A 206 5.88 -9.53 24.21
C LEU A 206 5.65 -8.28 23.37
N ALA A 207 4.45 -7.69 23.43
CA ALA A 207 4.11 -6.44 22.77
C ALA A 207 5.11 -5.28 23.03
N PRO A 208 5.64 -5.06 24.26
CA PRO A 208 6.65 -4.01 24.50
C PRO A 208 7.97 -4.23 23.75
N PHE A 209 8.25 -5.46 23.30
CA PHE A 209 9.46 -5.79 22.55
C PHE A 209 9.24 -5.78 21.04
N LEU A 210 8.05 -5.37 20.56
CA LEU A 210 7.77 -5.27 19.14
C LEU A 210 8.65 -4.19 18.50
N ARG A 211 9.49 -4.59 17.54
CA ARG A 211 10.35 -3.66 16.79
C ARG A 211 9.66 -3.07 15.56
N SER A 212 8.59 -3.70 15.12
CA SER A 212 7.68 -3.18 14.09
C SER A 212 6.30 -3.09 14.71
N THR A 213 5.69 -1.91 14.65
CA THR A 213 4.35 -1.62 15.17
C THR A 213 3.36 -1.34 14.05
N TRP A 214 3.78 -0.66 12.98
CA TRP A 214 2.90 -0.15 11.92
C TRP A 214 1.60 0.47 12.49
N ASP A 215 1.76 1.43 13.39
CA ASP A 215 0.66 2.08 14.11
C ASP A 215 -0.11 3.05 13.19
N SER A 216 -1.04 2.47 12.44
CA SER A 216 -1.91 3.18 11.49
C SER A 216 -2.83 4.15 12.21
N LYS A 217 -3.25 3.84 13.44
CA LYS A 217 -4.13 4.72 14.22
C LYS A 217 -3.45 6.04 14.57
N THR A 218 -2.24 5.99 15.12
CA THR A 218 -1.47 7.21 15.44
C THR A 218 -1.12 7.97 14.16
N ALA A 219 -0.74 7.27 13.09
CA ALA A 219 -0.42 7.90 11.82
C ALA A 219 -1.63 8.62 11.19
N LEU A 220 -2.84 8.04 11.23
CA LEU A 220 -4.07 8.70 10.76
C LEU A 220 -4.40 9.95 11.58
N HIS A 221 -4.21 9.92 12.90
CA HIS A 221 -4.35 11.12 13.74
C HIS A 221 -3.40 12.25 13.28
N GLN A 222 -2.14 11.92 12.98
CA GLN A 222 -1.17 12.90 12.52
C GLN A 222 -1.53 13.47 11.14
N ILE A 223 -1.96 12.59 10.22
CA ILE A 223 -2.37 12.98 8.87
C ILE A 223 -3.58 13.91 8.92
N GLY A 224 -4.66 13.54 9.62
CA GLY A 224 -5.89 14.34 9.65
C GLY A 224 -5.72 15.72 10.31
N ARG A 225 -4.87 15.82 11.35
CA ARG A 225 -4.51 17.12 11.96
C ARG A 225 -3.79 18.07 11.00
N SER A 226 -3.02 17.53 10.06
CA SER A 226 -2.25 18.33 9.10
C SER A 226 -3.00 18.57 7.78
N LYS A 227 -3.83 17.61 7.37
CA LYS A 227 -4.60 17.63 6.14
C LYS A 227 -5.98 17.01 6.36
N SER A 228 -6.91 17.84 6.83
CA SER A 228 -8.33 17.51 6.85
C SER A 228 -8.84 17.27 5.42
N LYS A 229 -9.95 16.55 5.29
CA LYS A 229 -10.60 16.19 4.03
C LYS A 229 -9.77 15.36 3.05
N MET A 230 -8.63 14.82 3.47
CA MET A 230 -7.96 13.80 2.65
C MET A 230 -8.88 12.60 2.50
N ARG A 231 -9.04 12.10 1.27
CA ARG A 231 -9.90 10.96 0.96
C ARG A 231 -9.24 9.66 1.38
N VAL A 232 -9.99 8.81 2.08
CA VAL A 232 -9.52 7.52 2.58
C VAL A 232 -10.51 6.43 2.17
N LEU A 233 -10.07 5.44 1.41
CA LEU A 233 -10.85 4.21 1.17
C LEU A 233 -10.32 3.11 2.08
N ILE A 234 -11.21 2.47 2.83
CA ILE A 234 -10.92 1.30 3.64
C ILE A 234 -11.68 0.11 3.06
N LEU A 235 -10.96 -0.89 2.56
CA LEU A 235 -11.55 -2.13 2.08
C LEU A 235 -11.16 -3.27 3.02
N GLU A 236 -12.15 -3.93 3.61
CA GLU A 236 -11.92 -5.13 4.42
C GLU A 236 -12.45 -6.38 3.71
N ALA A 237 -11.77 -7.51 3.93
CA ALA A 237 -12.20 -8.81 3.45
C ALA A 237 -13.34 -9.35 4.32
N GLY A 238 -14.43 -9.81 3.70
CA GLY A 238 -15.59 -10.31 4.44
C GLY A 238 -15.34 -11.62 5.20
N ASN A 239 -14.43 -12.45 4.69
CA ASN A 239 -14.01 -13.71 5.30
C ASN A 239 -12.50 -13.67 5.62
N ASP A 240 -12.00 -12.53 6.12
CA ASP A 240 -10.58 -12.37 6.41
C ASP A 240 -10.10 -13.39 7.45
N GLU A 241 -9.15 -14.24 7.05
CA GLU A 241 -8.57 -15.30 7.86
C GLU A 241 -7.34 -14.84 8.66
N ILE A 242 -6.88 -13.60 8.46
CA ILE A 242 -5.64 -13.06 9.05
C ILE A 242 -5.93 -11.86 9.96
N VAL A 243 -6.67 -10.88 9.44
CA VAL A 243 -6.99 -9.64 10.16
C VAL A 243 -8.33 -9.81 10.86
N PRO A 244 -8.38 -9.69 12.19
CA PRO A 244 -9.61 -9.79 12.96
C PRO A 244 -10.63 -8.73 12.55
N SER A 245 -11.92 -9.05 12.73
CA SER A 245 -13.00 -8.10 12.51
C SER A 245 -12.89 -6.86 13.42
N GLY A 246 -13.43 -5.73 12.96
CA GLY A 246 -13.48 -4.48 13.72
C GLY A 246 -12.24 -3.59 13.61
N GLN A 247 -11.12 -4.08 13.07
CA GLN A 247 -9.92 -3.26 12.85
C GLN A 247 -10.19 -2.08 11.92
N ALA A 248 -10.81 -2.33 10.77
CA ALA A 248 -11.20 -1.30 9.82
C ALA A 248 -12.24 -0.31 10.39
N ALA A 249 -13.15 -0.78 11.25
CA ALA A 249 -14.12 0.09 11.92
C ALA A 249 -13.44 1.05 12.92
N ILE A 250 -12.41 0.61 13.64
CA ILE A 250 -11.61 1.48 14.51
C ILE A 250 -10.90 2.56 13.69
N LEU A 251 -10.28 2.19 12.57
CA LEU A 251 -9.62 3.15 11.67
C LEU A 251 -10.61 4.13 11.05
N GLU A 252 -11.81 3.68 10.66
CA GLU A 252 -12.89 4.55 10.19
C GLU A 252 -13.29 5.60 11.24
N GLN A 253 -13.42 5.21 12.51
CA GLN A 253 -13.72 6.16 13.59
C GLN A 253 -12.61 7.20 13.77
N VAL A 254 -11.34 6.81 13.64
CA VAL A 254 -10.20 7.73 13.68
C VAL A 254 -10.28 8.72 12.52
N CYS A 255 -10.53 8.24 11.30
CA CYS A 255 -10.71 9.09 10.13
C CYS A 255 -11.83 10.11 10.34
N ARG A 256 -13.02 9.68 10.79
CA ARG A 256 -14.16 10.58 11.04
C ARG A 256 -13.84 11.62 12.11
N LYS A 257 -13.14 11.23 13.18
CA LYS A 257 -12.75 12.14 14.27
C LYS A 257 -11.80 13.24 13.79
N GLU A 258 -10.92 12.94 12.84
CA GLU A 258 -9.90 13.85 12.33
C GLU A 258 -10.31 14.50 10.99
N ASP A 259 -11.63 14.50 10.71
CA ASP A 259 -12.22 15.11 9.51
C ASP A 259 -11.64 14.59 8.18
N LEU A 260 -11.22 13.32 8.13
CA LEU A 260 -10.84 12.65 6.89
C LEU A 260 -12.08 12.12 6.16
N GLU A 261 -12.12 12.25 4.84
CA GLU A 261 -13.22 11.78 3.98
C GLU A 261 -13.11 10.26 3.80
N VAL A 262 -13.65 9.49 4.75
CA VAL A 262 -13.54 8.02 4.74
C VAL A 262 -14.73 7.33 4.11
N ASP A 263 -14.47 6.39 3.20
CA ASP A 263 -15.41 5.38 2.75
C ASP A 263 -14.91 3.99 3.18
N ARG A 264 -15.70 3.25 3.97
CA ARG A 264 -15.41 1.86 4.35
C ARG A 264 -16.34 0.90 3.62
N LYS A 265 -15.77 -0.17 3.06
CA LYS A 265 -16.53 -1.23 2.38
C LYS A 265 -16.00 -2.62 2.75
N THR A 266 -16.93 -3.55 2.95
CA THR A 266 -16.64 -4.97 3.14
C THR A 266 -16.81 -5.68 1.80
N VAL A 267 -15.80 -6.45 1.38
CA VAL A 267 -15.87 -7.26 0.16
C VAL A 267 -16.35 -8.66 0.52
N ALA A 268 -17.59 -8.96 0.16
CA ALA A 268 -18.28 -10.17 0.60
C ALA A 268 -17.56 -11.44 0.14
N GLY A 269 -17.31 -12.34 1.09
CA GLY A 269 -16.66 -13.63 0.86
C GLY A 269 -15.21 -13.55 0.36
N ALA A 270 -14.57 -12.38 0.34
CA ALA A 270 -13.14 -12.27 0.04
C ALA A 270 -12.32 -12.80 1.22
N LEU A 271 -11.27 -13.55 0.90
CA LEU A 271 -10.16 -13.83 1.81
C LEU A 271 -9.19 -12.63 1.87
N HIS A 272 -8.23 -12.68 2.79
CA HIS A 272 -7.33 -11.57 3.14
C HIS A 272 -6.60 -10.92 1.94
N THR A 273 -6.29 -11.71 0.91
CA THR A 273 -5.56 -11.24 -0.29
C THR A 273 -6.43 -11.09 -1.53
N GLU A 274 -7.74 -11.35 -1.42
CA GLU A 274 -8.65 -11.41 -2.57
C GLU A 274 -9.46 -10.13 -2.81
N VAL A 275 -9.33 -9.12 -1.95
CA VAL A 275 -10.12 -7.89 -2.03
C VAL A 275 -9.99 -7.21 -3.41
N MET A 276 -8.77 -6.94 -3.88
CA MET A 276 -8.54 -6.38 -5.22
C MET A 276 -8.86 -7.36 -6.36
N VAL A 277 -8.87 -8.68 -6.09
CA VAL A 277 -9.10 -9.73 -7.09
C VAL A 277 -10.59 -9.84 -7.40
N LYS A 278 -11.44 -9.77 -6.39
CA LYS A 278 -12.89 -9.83 -6.54
C LYS A 278 -13.42 -8.57 -7.22
N ALA A 279 -14.42 -8.75 -8.10
CA ALA A 279 -15.01 -7.67 -8.86
C ALA A 279 -15.56 -6.54 -7.96
N GLN A 280 -16.20 -6.88 -6.84
CA GLN A 280 -16.72 -5.89 -5.89
C GLN A 280 -15.60 -4.98 -5.35
N GLY A 281 -14.51 -5.56 -4.83
CA GLY A 281 -13.39 -4.77 -4.29
C GLY A 281 -12.67 -3.98 -5.38
N ARG A 282 -12.38 -4.60 -6.53
CA ARG A 282 -11.83 -3.89 -7.71
C ARG A 282 -12.69 -2.70 -8.11
N ASN A 283 -14.01 -2.84 -8.16
CA ASN A 283 -14.91 -1.75 -8.52
C ASN A 283 -14.89 -0.60 -7.52
N HIS A 284 -14.72 -0.87 -6.22
CA HIS A 284 -14.54 0.18 -5.22
C HIS A 284 -13.21 0.91 -5.40
N ILE A 285 -12.12 0.19 -5.68
CA ILE A 285 -10.80 0.78 -5.99
C ILE A 285 -10.90 1.70 -7.21
N VAL A 286 -11.51 1.22 -8.29
CA VAL A 286 -11.70 1.97 -9.54
C VAL A 286 -12.48 3.26 -9.30
N ARG A 287 -13.64 3.19 -8.63
CA ARG A 287 -14.45 4.37 -8.33
C ARG A 287 -13.71 5.38 -7.45
N PHE A 288 -12.95 4.90 -6.47
CA PHE A 288 -12.15 5.77 -5.61
C PHE A 288 -11.09 6.51 -6.42
N LEU A 289 -10.34 5.82 -7.29
CA LEU A 289 -9.32 6.43 -8.14
C LEU A 289 -9.91 7.40 -9.17
N GLN A 290 -11.10 7.13 -9.70
CA GLN A 290 -11.80 8.03 -10.62
C GLN A 290 -12.29 9.32 -9.95
N SER A 291 -12.47 9.31 -8.62
CA SER A 291 -13.05 10.44 -7.90
C SER A 291 -12.13 11.66 -7.80
N PHE A 292 -10.81 11.48 -7.98
CA PHE A 292 -9.78 12.53 -7.89
C PHE A 292 -9.70 13.36 -9.16
#